data_AF-A0A7S2AKP1-F1
#
_entry.id   AF-A0A7S2AKP1-F1
#
_cell.length_a   1.000
_cell.length_b   1.000
_cell.length_c   1.000
_cell.angle_alpha   90.00
_cell.angle_beta   90.00
_cell.angle_gamma   90.00
#
_symmetry.space_group_name_H-M   'P 1'
#
loop_
_entity.id
_entity.type
_entity.pdbx_description
1 polymer ?
#
loop_
_entity_poly.entity_id
_entity_poly.type
_entity_poly.pdbx_seq_one_letter_code
_entity_poly.pdbx_strand_id
1 'polypeptide(L)'
;MRGGPMRHVTIIREPVGRVISAWHYRCHNPNFDCYHVRSEFRTFRQYTLSRDGKGTALSEWVNITFDQYLRIPEYHNVQTRVFAANLAPYMLSENEMKNKKLLQESDFDRAISVLSRFAVVLVLESYSISLLMLSLNIGVDLDRDDFTHQRGDHSPIYSTAKDILSRDPYGTMILEANAWDLSLHSWASRRLCLDIRSKGLEAHPVVLKDTHICRSDLNQ
;
A
#
# COMPACT_ATOMS: atom_id res chain seq x y z
N MET A 1 -16.27 19.02 26.18
CA MET A 1 -14.93 18.50 26.52
C MET A 1 -14.00 18.80 25.35
N ARG A 2 -12.81 19.34 25.63
CA ARG A 2 -11.79 19.75 24.64
C ARG A 2 -11.20 18.52 23.97
N GLY A 3 -11.36 18.39 22.65
CA GLY A 3 -10.68 17.39 21.83
C GLY A 3 -9.90 18.06 20.72
N GLY A 4 -8.62 18.28 20.93
CA GLY A 4 -7.68 18.62 19.87
C GLY A 4 -6.28 18.11 20.24
N PRO A 5 -5.48 17.56 19.33
CA PRO A 5 -5.85 16.83 18.11
C PRO A 5 -5.25 15.40 18.08
N MET A 6 -5.88 14.48 17.35
CA MET A 6 -5.13 13.41 16.69
C MET A 6 -5.09 13.73 15.20
N ARG A 7 -3.98 14.33 14.75
CA ARG A 7 -3.72 14.57 13.31
C ARG A 7 -2.94 13.39 12.78
N HIS A 8 -3.65 12.36 12.35
CA HIS A 8 -3.02 11.27 11.63
C HIS A 8 -2.80 11.68 10.17
N VAL A 9 -1.67 11.26 9.63
CA VAL A 9 -1.32 11.37 8.21
C VAL A 9 -1.06 9.96 7.73
N THR A 10 -1.51 9.66 6.53
CA THR A 10 -1.16 8.41 5.86
C THR A 10 -0.93 8.65 4.38
N ILE A 11 -0.36 7.65 3.72
CA ILE A 11 -0.22 7.57 2.29
C ILE A 11 -0.84 6.27 1.78
N ILE A 12 -1.63 6.39 0.72
CA ILE A 12 -2.23 5.29 -0.02
C ILE A 12 -1.51 5.17 -1.35
N ARG A 13 -1.22 3.94 -1.76
CA ARG A 13 -0.55 3.61 -3.03
C ARG A 13 -1.49 2.78 -3.90
N GLU A 14 -1.39 2.96 -5.22
CA GLU A 14 -2.11 2.13 -6.17
C GLU A 14 -1.78 0.63 -5.94
N PRO A 15 -2.80 -0.26 -5.93
CA PRO A 15 -2.63 -1.65 -5.53
C PRO A 15 -1.59 -2.45 -6.32
N VAL A 16 -1.52 -2.29 -7.64
CA VAL A 16 -0.56 -3.02 -8.47
C VAL A 16 0.87 -2.67 -8.10
N GLY A 17 1.20 -1.38 -8.11
CA GLY A 17 2.52 -0.90 -7.71
C GLY A 17 2.88 -1.35 -6.30
N ARG A 18 1.91 -1.31 -5.37
CA ARG A 18 2.09 -1.80 -3.99
C ARG A 18 2.40 -3.28 -3.94
N VAL A 19 1.63 -4.14 -4.61
CA VAL A 19 1.76 -5.60 -4.55
C VAL A 19 3.10 -6.06 -5.12
N ILE A 20 3.52 -5.50 -6.26
CA ILE A 20 4.80 -5.82 -6.88
C ILE A 20 5.95 -5.34 -6.00
N SER A 21 5.84 -4.13 -5.44
CA SER A 21 6.83 -3.62 -4.49
C SER A 21 6.92 -4.49 -3.23
N ALA A 22 5.79 -5.00 -2.74
CA ALA A 22 5.74 -5.87 -1.57
C ALA A 22 6.38 -7.24 -1.87
N TRP A 23 6.14 -7.80 -3.06
CA TRP A 23 6.79 -9.04 -3.49
C TRP A 23 8.33 -8.95 -3.48
N HIS A 24 8.90 -7.83 -3.92
CA HIS A 24 10.35 -7.65 -3.89
C HIS A 24 10.90 -7.21 -2.53
N TYR A 25 10.03 -6.80 -1.61
CA TYR A 25 10.45 -6.34 -0.29
C TYR A 25 10.54 -7.50 0.70
N ARG A 26 11.71 -7.64 1.33
CA ARG A 26 12.05 -8.79 2.19
C ARG A 26 10.94 -9.10 3.20
N CYS A 27 10.48 -8.12 3.97
CA CYS A 27 9.50 -8.43 5.02
C CYS A 27 8.08 -8.71 4.54
N HIS A 28 7.72 -8.42 3.29
CA HIS A 28 6.36 -8.69 2.78
C HIS A 28 6.29 -9.93 1.87
N ASN A 29 7.42 -10.54 1.55
CA ASN A 29 7.49 -11.72 0.70
C ASN A 29 7.36 -12.99 1.55
N PRO A 30 6.49 -13.97 1.21
CA PRO A 30 6.42 -15.28 1.86
C PRO A 30 7.77 -16.00 2.01
N ASN A 31 8.69 -15.80 1.06
CA ASN A 31 10.03 -16.39 1.07
C ASN A 31 10.96 -15.76 2.12
N PHE A 32 10.58 -14.62 2.72
CA PHE A 32 11.33 -13.88 3.74
C PHE A 32 10.40 -13.17 4.74
N ASP A 33 9.29 -13.82 5.11
CA ASP A 33 8.17 -13.19 5.81
C ASP A 33 8.48 -12.79 7.26
N CYS A 34 8.77 -11.50 7.48
CA CYS A 34 9.01 -10.95 8.82
C CYS A 34 7.74 -10.91 9.69
N TYR A 35 6.54 -11.01 9.10
CA TYR A 35 5.29 -10.94 9.83
C TYR A 35 4.85 -12.30 10.37
N HIS A 36 5.55 -13.38 9.99
CA HIS A 36 5.28 -14.76 10.42
C HIS A 36 3.81 -15.15 10.23
N VAL A 37 3.25 -14.73 9.10
CA VAL A 37 1.85 -14.84 8.71
C VAL A 37 1.40 -16.29 8.70
N ARG A 38 2.29 -17.19 8.28
CA ARG A 38 2.09 -18.65 8.36
C ARG A 38 3.32 -19.35 8.88
N SER A 39 3.11 -20.51 9.51
CA SER A 39 4.21 -21.32 10.09
C SER A 39 5.19 -21.83 9.05
N GLU A 40 4.71 -22.18 7.86
CA GLU A 40 5.51 -22.70 6.74
C GLU A 40 6.44 -21.64 6.13
N PHE A 41 6.18 -20.35 6.36
CA PHE A 41 7.04 -19.24 5.90
C PHE A 41 8.11 -18.86 6.94
N ARG A 42 8.11 -19.48 8.12
CA ARG A 42 9.04 -19.15 9.24
C ARG A 42 10.48 -19.61 9.03
N THR A 43 10.86 -20.01 7.83
CA THR A 43 12.22 -20.44 7.50
C THR A 43 13.18 -19.25 7.38
N PHE A 44 13.42 -18.58 8.50
CA PHE A 44 14.70 -17.91 8.68
C PHE A 44 15.77 -18.99 8.78
N ARG A 45 16.94 -18.72 8.16
CA ARG A 45 18.22 -19.41 8.35
C ARG A 45 18.43 -19.77 9.84
N GLN A 46 17.90 -20.89 10.29
CA GLN A 46 18.40 -21.54 11.49
C GLN A 46 19.71 -22.18 11.05
N TYR A 47 20.78 -21.40 11.16
CA TYR A 47 22.10 -21.97 11.31
C TYR A 47 22.12 -22.65 12.68
N THR A 48 21.73 -23.92 12.75
CA THR A 48 22.29 -24.77 13.79
C THR A 48 23.77 -24.87 13.49
N LEU A 49 24.59 -24.22 14.32
CA LEU A 49 26.00 -24.53 14.40
C LEU A 49 26.08 -26.02 14.72
N SER A 50 26.55 -26.83 13.77
CA SER A 50 26.96 -28.19 14.09
C SER A 50 28.09 -28.11 15.13
N ARG A 51 28.31 -29.17 15.92
CA ARG A 51 29.39 -29.22 16.94
C ARG A 51 30.79 -28.92 16.36
N ASP A 52 30.95 -29.03 15.06
CA ASP A 52 32.13 -28.78 14.23
C ASP A 52 32.15 -27.38 13.57
N GLY A 53 31.25 -26.47 13.95
CA GLY A 53 31.24 -25.07 13.51
C GLY A 53 30.74 -24.84 12.07
N LYS A 54 30.23 -25.89 11.40
CA LYS A 54 29.69 -25.82 10.04
C LYS A 54 28.17 -25.70 10.10
N GLY A 55 27.65 -24.49 9.89
CA GLY A 55 26.22 -24.27 9.84
C GLY A 55 25.58 -25.03 8.67
N THR A 56 24.84 -26.11 8.94
CA THR A 56 23.93 -26.71 7.97
C THR A 56 22.61 -25.95 8.04
N ALA A 57 22.18 -25.38 6.92
CA ALA A 57 20.87 -24.72 6.81
C ALA A 57 19.78 -25.78 6.98
N LEU A 58 19.13 -25.80 8.15
CA LEU A 58 17.94 -26.61 8.40
C LEU A 58 16.71 -25.83 7.95
N SER A 59 16.43 -25.86 6.65
CA SER A 59 15.08 -25.65 6.16
C SER A 59 14.99 -25.96 4.67
N GLU A 60 14.07 -26.84 4.31
CA GLU A 60 13.49 -26.83 2.96
C GLU A 60 12.88 -25.44 2.74
N TRP A 61 13.47 -24.68 1.82
CA TRP A 61 12.94 -23.37 1.46
C TRP A 61 11.62 -23.59 0.74
N VAL A 62 10.50 -23.16 1.30
CA VAL A 62 9.26 -23.01 0.54
C VAL A 62 9.49 -21.83 -0.39
N ASN A 63 9.93 -22.10 -1.61
CA ASN A 63 10.13 -21.07 -2.62
C ASN A 63 8.79 -20.81 -3.33
N ILE A 64 8.02 -19.90 -2.77
CA ILE A 64 6.80 -19.37 -3.37
C ILE A 64 7.16 -18.59 -4.63
N THR A 65 6.44 -18.80 -5.72
CA THR A 65 6.53 -18.00 -6.94
C THR A 65 5.61 -16.78 -6.87
N PHE A 66 5.79 -15.81 -7.78
CA PHE A 66 4.92 -14.62 -7.78
C PHE A 66 3.44 -14.98 -8.01
N ASP A 67 3.14 -15.93 -8.90
CA ASP A 67 1.76 -16.39 -9.14
C ASP A 67 1.14 -17.06 -7.91
N GLN A 68 1.94 -17.79 -7.12
CA GLN A 68 1.50 -18.39 -5.87
C GLN A 68 1.28 -17.32 -4.81
N TYR A 69 2.16 -16.33 -4.70
CA TYR A 69 2.01 -15.18 -3.81
C TYR A 69 0.70 -14.43 -4.04
N LEU A 70 0.31 -14.22 -5.30
CA LEU A 70 -0.97 -13.58 -5.64
C LEU A 70 -2.20 -14.39 -5.17
N ARG A 71 -2.04 -15.66 -4.79
CA ARG A 71 -3.13 -16.52 -4.29
C ARG A 71 -3.16 -16.62 -2.77
N ILE A 72 -2.24 -15.98 -2.05
CA ILE A 72 -2.16 -16.00 -0.58
C ILE A 72 -3.05 -14.88 -0.02
N PRO A 73 -4.21 -15.19 0.59
CA PRO A 73 -5.20 -14.18 0.98
C PRO A 73 -4.70 -13.16 2.00
N GLU A 74 -3.70 -13.51 2.79
CA GLU A 74 -3.13 -12.64 3.82
C GLU A 74 -2.43 -11.40 3.25
N TYR A 75 -1.98 -11.45 1.99
CA TYR A 75 -1.33 -10.32 1.31
C TYR A 75 -2.30 -9.50 0.44
N HIS A 76 -3.59 -9.83 0.48
CA HIS A 76 -4.66 -9.15 -0.26
C HIS A 76 -5.27 -8.01 0.55
N ASN A 77 -5.66 -6.94 -0.14
CA ASN A 77 -6.38 -5.79 0.41
C ASN A 77 -5.76 -5.21 1.69
N VAL A 78 -4.42 -5.20 1.73
CA VAL A 78 -3.64 -4.87 2.93
C VAL A 78 -3.97 -3.47 3.43
N GLN A 79 -4.09 -2.48 2.52
CA GLN A 79 -4.34 -1.10 2.93
C GLN A 79 -5.73 -0.97 3.57
N THR A 80 -6.74 -1.60 2.96
CA THR A 80 -8.10 -1.63 3.49
C THR A 80 -8.11 -2.32 4.86
N ARG A 81 -7.43 -3.46 5.01
CA ARG A 81 -7.33 -4.17 6.31
C ARG A 81 -6.70 -3.33 7.40
N VAL A 82 -5.61 -2.59 7.11
CA VAL A 82 -4.96 -1.68 8.07
C VAL A 82 -5.95 -0.69 8.67
N PHE A 83 -6.85 -0.13 7.86
CA PHE A 83 -7.78 0.91 8.31
C PHE A 83 -9.13 0.35 8.77
N ALA A 84 -9.56 -0.80 8.24
CA ALA A 84 -10.81 -1.44 8.60
C ALA A 84 -10.73 -2.17 9.94
N ALA A 85 -9.60 -2.82 10.22
CA ALA A 85 -9.42 -3.61 11.41
C ALA A 85 -8.27 -3.03 12.21
N ASN A 86 -8.45 -2.87 13.52
CA ASN A 86 -7.38 -2.51 14.45
C ASN A 86 -6.41 -3.70 14.66
N LEU A 87 -6.16 -4.47 13.60
CA LEU A 87 -5.47 -5.76 13.57
C LEU A 87 -4.21 -5.67 12.71
N ALA A 88 -3.25 -6.56 12.97
CA ALA A 88 -2.11 -6.74 12.09
C ALA A 88 -2.60 -7.07 10.66
N PRO A 89 -2.22 -6.28 9.64
CA PRO A 89 -2.87 -6.29 8.33
C PRO A 89 -2.61 -7.55 7.50
N TYR A 90 -1.83 -8.49 8.03
CA TYR A 90 -1.49 -9.76 7.42
C TYR A 90 -2.10 -10.95 8.20
N MET A 91 -2.58 -10.77 9.43
CA MET A 91 -3.10 -11.88 10.23
C MET A 91 -4.58 -12.09 9.94
N LEU A 92 -4.93 -13.23 9.35
CA LEU A 92 -6.33 -13.66 9.21
C LEU A 92 -6.69 -14.55 10.40
N SER A 93 -7.88 -14.36 10.97
CA SER A 93 -8.46 -15.29 11.93
C SER A 93 -8.73 -16.65 11.27
N GLU A 94 -8.79 -17.72 12.07
CA GLU A 94 -9.17 -19.04 11.56
C GLU A 94 -10.52 -19.03 10.84
N ASN A 95 -11.46 -18.19 11.28
CA ASN A 95 -12.77 -18.06 10.68
C ASN A 95 -12.72 -17.37 9.31
N GLU A 96 -11.84 -16.37 9.12
CA GLU A 96 -11.61 -15.74 7.82
C GLU A 96 -10.97 -16.72 6.83
N MET A 97 -10.01 -17.51 7.31
CA MET A 97 -9.35 -18.58 6.54
C MET A 97 -10.33 -19.70 6.14
N LYS A 98 -11.13 -20.20 7.09
CA LYS A 98 -12.08 -21.32 6.88
C LYS A 98 -13.27 -20.93 6.00
N ASN A 99 -13.85 -19.75 6.21
CA ASN A 99 -15.06 -19.33 5.51
C ASN A 99 -14.77 -18.56 4.23
N LYS A 100 -13.49 -18.36 3.87
CA LYS A 100 -13.05 -17.44 2.78
C LYS A 100 -13.71 -16.07 2.86
N LYS A 101 -14.13 -15.66 4.06
CA LYS A 101 -14.82 -14.39 4.29
C LYS A 101 -13.77 -13.30 4.42
N LEU A 102 -13.05 -13.09 3.33
CA LEU A 102 -12.15 -11.97 3.11
C LEU A 102 -13.03 -10.71 3.11
N LEU A 103 -12.52 -9.61 3.70
CA LEU A 103 -13.16 -8.29 3.89
C LEU A 103 -14.58 -8.10 3.31
N GLN A 104 -15.50 -7.64 4.16
CA GLN A 104 -16.85 -7.26 3.77
C GLN A 104 -16.96 -5.76 3.46
N GLU A 105 -18.07 -5.37 2.84
CA GLU A 105 -18.40 -3.95 2.61
C GLU A 105 -18.36 -3.12 3.90
N SER A 106 -18.85 -3.68 5.02
CA SER A 106 -18.77 -3.01 6.34
C SER A 106 -17.34 -2.73 6.80
N ASP A 107 -16.37 -3.55 6.37
CA ASP A 107 -14.96 -3.33 6.67
C ASP A 107 -14.41 -2.17 5.82
N PHE A 108 -14.79 -2.11 4.54
CA PHE A 108 -14.48 -0.99 3.68
C PHE A 108 -15.06 0.32 4.23
N ASP A 109 -16.35 0.34 4.62
CA ASP A 109 -16.99 1.50 5.22
C ASP A 109 -16.26 1.96 6.50
N ARG A 110 -15.81 1.01 7.33
CA ARG A 110 -15.02 1.33 8.51
C ARG A 110 -13.67 1.94 8.13
N ALA A 111 -12.97 1.40 7.13
CA ALA A 111 -11.71 1.97 6.64
C ALA A 111 -11.89 3.42 6.19
N ILE A 112 -12.95 3.70 5.41
CA ILE A 112 -13.31 5.05 4.99
C ILE A 112 -13.63 5.95 6.19
N SER A 113 -14.41 5.47 7.15
CA SER A 113 -14.73 6.21 8.38
C SER A 113 -13.48 6.56 9.19
N VAL A 114 -12.51 5.64 9.28
CA VAL A 114 -11.22 5.90 9.92
C VAL A 114 -10.43 6.95 9.15
N LEU A 115 -10.23 6.77 7.84
CA LEU A 115 -9.46 7.69 7.00
C LEU A 115 -10.08 9.07 6.91
N SER A 116 -11.40 9.21 6.98
CA SER A 116 -12.10 10.50 6.95
C SER A 116 -11.74 11.43 8.12
N ARG A 117 -11.19 10.86 9.20
CA ARG A 117 -10.74 11.59 10.40
C ARG A 117 -9.25 11.95 10.35
N PHE A 118 -8.52 11.51 9.32
CA PHE A 118 -7.12 11.88 9.15
C PHE A 118 -7.01 13.35 8.78
N ALA A 119 -5.92 13.99 9.21
CA ALA A 119 -5.65 15.38 8.84
C ALA A 119 -5.38 15.51 7.33
N VAL A 120 -4.71 14.51 6.76
CA VAL A 120 -4.54 14.38 5.32
C VAL A 120 -4.36 12.91 4.95
N VAL A 121 -4.95 12.49 3.83
CA VAL A 121 -4.72 11.20 3.19
C VAL A 121 -3.98 11.47 1.88
N LEU A 122 -2.73 11.05 1.83
CA LEU A 122 -1.84 11.28 0.69
C LEU A 122 -1.99 10.15 -0.34
N VAL A 123 -1.72 10.45 -1.60
CA VAL A 123 -1.65 9.47 -2.69
C VAL A 123 -0.22 9.45 -3.24
N LEU A 124 0.40 8.27 -3.28
CA LEU A 124 1.81 8.13 -3.69
C LEU A 124 2.03 8.50 -5.15
N GLU A 125 1.10 8.13 -6.03
CA GLU A 125 1.16 8.46 -7.46
C GLU A 125 1.07 9.98 -7.70
N SER A 126 0.55 10.72 -6.72
CA SER A 126 0.44 12.18 -6.70
C SER A 126 1.46 12.82 -5.76
N TYR A 127 2.67 12.25 -5.63
CA TYR A 127 3.62 12.59 -4.57
C TYR A 127 3.84 14.09 -4.34
N SER A 128 4.04 14.87 -5.41
CA SER A 128 4.30 16.31 -5.31
C SER A 128 3.08 17.06 -4.76
N ILE A 129 1.89 16.76 -5.26
CA ILE A 129 0.62 17.31 -4.76
C ILE A 129 0.41 16.88 -3.31
N SER A 130 0.65 15.61 -3.00
CA SER A 130 0.55 15.04 -1.65
C SER A 130 1.46 15.78 -0.67
N LEU A 131 2.72 16.03 -1.02
CA LEU A 131 3.64 16.79 -0.17
C LEU A 131 3.18 18.23 0.06
N LEU A 132 2.72 18.91 -0.99
CA LEU A 132 2.13 20.25 -0.87
C LEU A 132 0.93 20.25 0.09
N MET A 133 0.05 19.25 -0.02
CA MET A 133 -1.11 19.14 0.86
C MET A 133 -0.73 18.82 2.29
N LEU A 134 0.28 17.99 2.50
CA LEU A 134 0.83 17.73 3.82
C LEU A 134 1.36 19.02 4.45
N SER A 135 2.21 19.74 3.72
CA SER A 135 2.91 20.95 4.21
C SER A 135 1.93 22.04 4.64
N LEU A 136 0.89 22.27 3.84
CA LEU A 136 -0.19 23.22 4.17
C LEU A 136 -1.00 22.79 5.39
N ASN A 137 -1.18 21.49 5.64
CA ASN A 137 -1.92 21.00 6.81
C ASN A 137 -1.09 20.99 8.10
N ILE A 138 0.24 20.89 7.99
CA ILE A 138 1.16 20.94 9.14
C ILE A 138 1.71 22.35 9.39
N GLY A 139 1.54 23.29 8.45
CA GLY A 139 2.05 24.65 8.55
C GLY A 139 3.56 24.75 8.35
N VAL A 140 4.11 23.91 7.47
CA VAL A 140 5.53 23.94 7.08
C VAL A 140 5.60 24.43 5.64
N ASP A 141 6.46 25.39 5.39
CA ASP A 141 6.77 25.84 4.03
C ASP A 141 7.74 24.84 3.40
N LEU A 142 7.40 24.38 2.18
CA LEU A 142 8.29 23.55 1.38
C LEU A 142 8.95 24.41 0.32
N ASP A 143 10.25 24.22 0.14
CA ASP A 143 10.98 24.82 -0.96
C ASP A 143 10.74 24.06 -2.25
N ARG A 144 10.97 24.74 -3.38
CA ARG A 144 10.85 24.11 -4.71
C ARG A 144 11.73 22.86 -4.85
N ASP A 145 12.86 22.84 -4.15
CA ASP A 145 13.82 21.73 -4.15
C ASP A 145 13.36 20.51 -3.31
N ASP A 146 12.31 20.66 -2.48
CA ASP A 146 11.69 19.51 -1.81
C ASP A 146 10.89 18.64 -2.78
N PHE A 147 10.51 19.21 -3.93
CA PHE A 147 9.78 18.51 -5.00
C PHE A 147 10.70 17.93 -6.08
N THR A 148 11.98 18.31 -6.13
CA THR A 148 12.94 17.84 -7.16
C THR A 148 13.46 16.44 -6.89
N HIS A 149 13.35 15.95 -5.65
CA HIS A 149 13.65 14.58 -5.26
C HIS A 149 12.48 13.62 -5.47
N GLN A 150 11.70 13.78 -6.55
CA GLN A 150 11.03 12.61 -7.10
C GLN A 150 12.11 11.55 -7.24
N ARG A 151 11.99 10.44 -6.49
CA ARG A 151 12.85 9.28 -6.72
C ARG A 151 12.81 9.08 -8.22
N GLY A 152 13.94 9.33 -8.90
CA GLY A 152 14.02 9.06 -10.33
C GLY A 152 13.43 7.68 -10.56
N ASP A 153 12.88 7.46 -11.75
CA ASP A 153 12.28 6.20 -12.25
C ASP A 153 13.13 4.91 -12.04
N HIS A 154 14.21 4.99 -11.28
CA HIS A 154 15.27 4.05 -11.00
C HIS A 154 15.14 3.31 -9.66
N SER A 155 13.93 2.91 -9.26
CA SER A 155 13.90 1.61 -8.61
C SER A 155 13.80 0.58 -9.72
N PRO A 156 14.74 -0.39 -9.82
CA PRO A 156 14.61 -1.56 -10.71
C PRO A 156 13.24 -2.28 -10.56
N ILE A 157 12.54 -2.03 -9.47
CA ILE A 157 11.19 -2.51 -9.16
C ILE A 157 10.12 -1.90 -10.08
N TYR A 158 10.26 -0.66 -10.55
CA TYR A 158 9.27 0.00 -11.43
C TYR A 158 9.33 -0.49 -12.88
N SER A 159 10.52 -0.75 -13.43
CA SER A 159 10.64 -1.43 -14.74
C SER A 159 10.06 -2.85 -14.65
N THR A 160 10.36 -3.55 -13.56
CA THR A 160 9.78 -4.88 -13.27
C THR A 160 8.26 -4.84 -13.13
N ALA A 161 7.70 -3.76 -12.57
CA ALA A 161 6.25 -3.58 -12.46
C ALA A 161 5.57 -3.39 -13.82
N LYS A 162 6.16 -2.58 -14.71
CA LYS A 162 5.68 -2.43 -16.10
C LYS A 162 5.78 -3.76 -16.87
N ASP A 163 6.87 -4.50 -16.69
CA ASP A 163 7.06 -5.81 -17.33
C ASP A 163 6.06 -6.86 -16.81
N ILE A 164 5.79 -6.90 -15.51
CA ILE A 164 4.77 -7.79 -14.92
C ILE A 164 3.36 -7.40 -15.40
N LEU A 165 3.05 -6.10 -15.44
CA LEU A 165 1.79 -5.59 -15.98
C LEU A 165 1.58 -5.88 -17.46
N SER A 166 2.67 -5.90 -18.25
CA SER A 166 2.63 -6.24 -19.67
C SER A 166 2.37 -7.73 -19.94
N ARG A 167 2.44 -8.56 -18.90
CA ARG A 167 2.21 -10.00 -18.96
C ARG A 167 0.83 -10.33 -18.37
N ASP A 168 -0.17 -10.38 -19.25
CA ASP A 168 -1.46 -11.02 -18.97
C ASP A 168 -1.18 -12.50 -18.61
N PRO A 169 -1.37 -12.96 -17.35
CA PRO A 169 -2.53 -12.67 -16.49
C PRO A 169 -2.27 -11.92 -15.16
N TYR A 170 -1.06 -11.45 -14.88
CA TYR A 170 -0.71 -10.99 -13.52
C TYR A 170 -1.45 -9.71 -13.10
N GLY A 171 -1.66 -8.77 -14.01
CA GLY A 171 -2.40 -7.54 -13.73
C GLY A 171 -3.81 -7.82 -13.23
N THR A 172 -4.56 -8.66 -13.95
CA THR A 172 -5.93 -9.06 -13.60
C THR A 172 -5.99 -9.73 -12.24
N MET A 173 -5.11 -10.70 -11.97
CA MET A 173 -5.04 -11.38 -10.67
C MET A 173 -4.80 -10.40 -9.51
N ILE A 174 -3.93 -9.40 -9.70
CA ILE A 174 -3.67 -8.40 -8.66
C ILE A 174 -4.92 -7.56 -8.40
N LEU A 175 -5.58 -7.07 -9.45
CA LEU A 175 -6.76 -6.22 -9.33
C LEU A 175 -7.93 -6.96 -8.66
N GLU A 176 -8.19 -8.21 -9.05
CA GLU A 176 -9.24 -9.04 -8.44
C GLU A 176 -8.95 -9.31 -6.96
N ALA A 177 -7.72 -9.72 -6.64
CA ALA A 177 -7.31 -9.96 -5.26
C ALA A 177 -7.32 -8.70 -4.39
N ASN A 178 -7.19 -7.51 -5.00
CA ASN A 178 -7.05 -6.22 -4.28
C ASN A 178 -8.16 -5.22 -4.62
N ALA A 179 -9.37 -5.71 -4.94
CA ALA A 179 -10.49 -4.87 -5.36
C ALA A 179 -10.90 -3.81 -4.32
N TRP A 180 -10.79 -4.12 -3.03
CA TRP A 180 -11.06 -3.15 -1.97
C TRP A 180 -9.97 -2.07 -1.87
N ASP A 181 -8.69 -2.45 -2.00
CA ASP A 181 -7.60 -1.48 -2.05
C ASP A 181 -7.70 -0.58 -3.30
N LEU A 182 -8.20 -1.10 -4.42
CA LEU A 182 -8.47 -0.30 -5.62
C LEU A 182 -9.57 0.74 -5.38
N SER A 183 -10.65 0.33 -4.71
CA SER A 183 -11.74 1.22 -4.31
C SER A 183 -11.27 2.28 -3.30
N LEU A 184 -10.41 1.87 -2.36
CA LEU A 184 -9.81 2.74 -1.36
C LEU A 184 -8.89 3.79 -1.99
N HIS A 185 -8.05 3.39 -2.95
CA HIS A 185 -7.17 4.28 -3.70
C HIS A 185 -7.95 5.30 -4.52
N SER A 186 -9.03 4.86 -5.17
CA SER A 186 -9.94 5.74 -5.90
C SER A 186 -10.60 6.76 -4.98
N TRP A 187 -11.07 6.33 -3.80
CA TRP A 187 -11.60 7.24 -2.79
C TRP A 187 -10.55 8.25 -2.30
N ALA A 188 -9.32 7.79 -2.01
CA ALA A 188 -8.24 8.65 -1.53
C ALA A 188 -7.86 9.71 -2.58
N SER A 189 -7.82 9.33 -3.85
CA SER A 189 -7.57 10.24 -4.98
C SER A 189 -8.65 11.31 -5.09
N ARG A 190 -9.94 10.92 -5.03
CA ARG A 190 -11.05 11.88 -5.01
C ARG A 190 -10.99 12.81 -3.81
N ARG A 191 -10.68 12.28 -2.63
CA ARG A 191 -10.53 13.08 -1.41
C ARG A 191 -9.43 14.13 -1.55
N LEU A 192 -8.27 13.74 -2.07
CA LEU A 192 -7.15 14.65 -2.33
C LEU A 192 -7.58 15.79 -3.27
N CYS A 193 -8.32 15.48 -4.34
CA CYS A 193 -8.83 16.47 -5.27
C CYS A 193 -9.84 17.43 -4.64
N LEU A 194 -10.75 16.94 -3.79
CA LEU A 194 -11.67 17.80 -3.04
C LEU A 194 -10.91 18.73 -2.09
N ASP A 195 -9.87 18.22 -1.42
CA ASP A 195 -9.07 19.04 -0.51
C ASP A 195 -8.29 20.14 -1.27
N ILE A 196 -7.75 19.85 -2.46
CA ILE A 196 -7.12 20.84 -3.36
C ILE A 196 -8.12 21.95 -3.73
N ARG A 197 -9.32 21.58 -4.18
CA ARG A 197 -10.38 22.53 -4.54
C ARG A 197 -10.79 23.40 -3.36
N SER A 198 -10.99 22.79 -2.19
CA SER A 198 -11.39 23.51 -0.97
C SER A 198 -10.37 24.56 -0.52
N LYS A 199 -9.09 24.37 -0.85
CA LYS A 199 -8.00 25.30 -0.55
C LYS A 199 -7.69 26.27 -1.71
N GLY A 200 -8.41 26.21 -2.82
CA GLY A 200 -8.18 27.08 -3.99
C GLY A 200 -6.85 26.84 -4.69
N LEU A 201 -6.30 25.62 -4.62
CA LEU A 201 -4.96 25.29 -5.14
C LEU A 201 -4.96 24.81 -6.59
N GLU A 202 -6.10 24.89 -7.29
CA GLU A 202 -6.24 24.36 -8.66
C GLU A 202 -5.28 25.02 -9.65
N ALA A 203 -4.94 26.29 -9.45
CA ALA A 203 -3.98 27.03 -10.25
C ALA A 203 -2.53 26.91 -9.74
N HIS A 204 -2.28 26.15 -8.67
CA HIS A 204 -0.94 26.02 -8.10
C HIS A 204 -0.01 25.29 -9.09
N PRO A 205 1.23 25.75 -9.34
CA PRO A 205 2.11 25.17 -10.35
C PRO A 205 2.39 23.67 -10.18
N VAL A 206 2.45 23.18 -8.93
CA VAL A 206 2.59 21.75 -8.62
C VAL A 206 1.35 20.96 -9.05
N VAL A 207 0.15 21.50 -8.81
CA VAL A 207 -1.13 20.85 -9.17
C VAL A 207 -1.30 20.83 -10.69
N LEU A 208 -0.91 21.91 -11.38
CA LEU A 208 -0.98 21.99 -12.84
C LEU A 208 -0.07 20.99 -13.57
N LYS A 209 1.04 20.57 -12.96
CA LYS A 209 1.94 19.55 -13.53
C LYS A 209 1.35 18.14 -13.41
N ASP A 210 0.61 17.86 -12.35
CA ASP A 210 0.08 16.53 -12.02
C ASP A 210 -1.46 16.44 -12.22
N THR A 211 -1.98 17.11 -13.25
CA THR A 211 -3.43 17.27 -13.49
C THR A 211 -4.21 15.98 -13.80
N HIS A 212 -3.53 14.88 -14.10
CA HIS A 212 -4.18 13.62 -14.46
C HIS A 212 -4.99 13.02 -13.30
N ILE A 213 -4.67 13.34 -12.04
CA ILE A 213 -5.33 12.79 -10.85
C ILE A 213 -6.72 13.40 -10.60
N CYS A 214 -6.93 14.69 -10.91
CA CYS A 214 -8.17 15.40 -10.58
C CYS A 214 -9.07 15.71 -11.79
N ARG A 215 -8.70 15.23 -12.98
CA ARG A 215 -9.47 15.41 -14.22
C ARG A 215 -10.46 14.29 -14.51
N SER A 216 -10.30 13.10 -13.93
CA SER A 216 -11.17 11.95 -14.18
C SER A 216 -12.58 12.07 -13.60
N ASP A 217 -12.81 12.97 -12.65
CA ASP A 217 -14.12 13.23 -12.04
C ASP A 217 -14.98 14.26 -12.80
N LEU A 218 -14.54 14.77 -13.95
CA LEU A 218 -15.29 15.77 -14.73
C LEU A 218 -16.29 15.16 -15.73
N ASN A 219 -16.39 13.83 -15.80
CA ASN A 219 -17.22 13.12 -16.78
C ASN A 219 -18.13 12.02 -16.18
N GLN A 220 -18.45 12.07 -14.88
CA GLN A 220 -19.48 11.21 -14.27
C GLN A 220 -20.53 12.04 -13.54
#